data_AF-A0A2E6Y669-F1
#
_entry.id   AF-A0A2E6Y669-F1
#
_cell.length_a   1.000
_cell.length_b   1.000
_cell.length_c   1.000
_cell.angle_alpha   90.00
_cell.angle_beta   90.00
_cell.angle_gamma   90.00
#
_symmetry.space_group_name_H-M   'P 1'
#
loop_
_entity.id
_entity.type
_entity.pdbx_description
1 polymer ?
#
loop_
_entity_poly.entity_id
_entity_poly.type
_entity_poly.pdbx_seq_one_letter_code
_entity_poly.pdbx_strand_id
1 'polypeptide(L)'
;MSRRLAGLPVERAFARFGEPALYLPSGGGPGTPVRVLVGSDADEPIAYGQGRPLGRISALRVKAGELTPGRGGVFELFGERYVVAGDPRLADRYRLVWLCKVDVA
;
A
#
# COMPACT_ATOMS: atom_id res chain seq x y z
N MET A 1 0.37 -23.84 -7.74
CA MET A 1 1.17 -22.67 -8.19
C MET A 1 1.98 -22.15 -7.00
N SER A 2 3.30 -22.15 -7.10
CA SER A 2 4.25 -21.95 -5.98
C SER A 2 4.47 -20.46 -5.67
N ARG A 3 4.70 -20.10 -4.38
CA ARG A 3 4.88 -18.71 -3.90
C ARG A 3 5.92 -17.91 -4.70
N ARG A 4 6.96 -18.57 -5.21
CA ARG A 4 8.04 -17.96 -6.02
C ARG A 4 7.54 -17.44 -7.38
N LEU A 5 6.56 -18.11 -7.99
CA LEU A 5 5.97 -17.69 -9.27
C LEU A 5 4.95 -16.55 -9.08
N ALA A 6 4.29 -16.51 -7.91
CA ALA A 6 3.33 -15.45 -7.58
C ALA A 6 4.00 -14.10 -7.23
N GLY A 7 5.29 -14.09 -6.90
CA GLY A 7 6.04 -12.87 -6.61
C GLY A 7 6.30 -11.99 -7.83
N LEU A 8 6.55 -12.57 -9.01
CA LEU A 8 6.91 -11.81 -10.21
C LEU A 8 5.81 -10.84 -10.68
N PRO A 9 4.51 -11.22 -10.71
CA PRO A 9 3.44 -10.27 -10.99
C PRO A 9 3.36 -9.12 -9.98
N VAL A 10 3.55 -9.40 -8.68
CA VAL A 10 3.52 -8.39 -7.62
C VAL A 10 4.65 -7.39 -7.82
N GLU A 11 5.88 -7.87 -8.00
CA GLU A 11 7.03 -6.99 -8.26
C GLU A 11 6.81 -6.10 -9.48
N ARG A 12 6.28 -6.66 -10.58
CA ARG A 12 5.97 -5.88 -11.79
C ARG A 12 4.87 -4.85 -11.57
N ALA A 13 3.83 -5.19 -10.80
CA ALA A 13 2.74 -4.26 -10.50
C ALA A 13 3.26 -3.05 -9.71
N PHE A 14 4.06 -3.28 -8.65
CA PHE A 14 4.65 -2.21 -7.85
C PHE A 14 5.70 -1.40 -8.63
N ALA A 15 6.50 -2.04 -9.49
CA ALA A 15 7.46 -1.32 -10.33
C ALA A 15 6.77 -0.42 -11.37
N ARG A 16 5.63 -0.85 -11.93
CA ARG A 16 4.93 -0.12 -13.00
C ARG A 16 3.93 0.91 -12.50
N PHE A 17 3.24 0.64 -11.40
CA PHE A 17 2.11 1.44 -10.90
C PHE A 17 2.30 1.92 -9.45
N GLY A 18 3.39 1.53 -8.80
CA GLY A 18 3.64 1.89 -7.41
C GLY A 18 4.14 3.31 -7.29
N GLU A 19 3.52 4.07 -6.39
CA GLU A 19 3.86 5.45 -6.08
C GLU A 19 4.91 5.51 -4.97
N PRO A 20 5.92 6.38 -5.07
CA PRO A 20 6.91 6.54 -4.02
C PRO A 20 6.26 7.14 -2.77
N ALA A 21 6.51 6.51 -1.62
CA ALA A 21 6.05 6.96 -0.32
C ALA A 21 7.14 6.77 0.75
N LEU A 22 7.01 7.49 1.85
CA LEU A 22 7.81 7.28 3.05
C LEU A 22 6.92 6.70 4.15
N TYR A 23 7.27 5.54 4.69
CA TYR A 23 6.57 4.96 5.84
C TYR A 23 7.26 5.34 7.15
N LEU A 24 6.49 5.85 8.10
CA LEU A 24 6.91 6.19 9.46
C LEU A 24 6.19 5.28 10.47
N PRO A 25 6.92 4.48 11.26
CA PRO A 25 6.29 3.61 12.26
C PRO A 25 5.73 4.41 13.45
N SER A 26 4.61 3.95 14.01
CA SER A 26 3.92 4.62 15.13
C SER A 26 4.75 4.73 16.42
N GLY A 27 5.66 3.77 16.65
CA GLY A 27 6.57 3.78 17.81
C GLY A 27 7.78 4.70 17.67
N GLY A 28 7.89 5.47 16.57
CA GLY A 28 9.10 6.18 16.21
C GLY A 28 10.16 5.25 15.60
N GLY A 29 10.99 5.80 14.72
CA GLY A 29 12.00 5.04 13.99
C GLY A 29 12.37 5.72 12.68
N PRO A 30 13.40 5.23 11.98
CA PRO A 30 13.78 5.74 10.68
C PRO A 30 12.65 5.52 9.68
N GLY A 31 12.38 6.53 8.84
CA GLY A 31 11.44 6.40 7.74
C GLY A 31 11.93 5.39 6.71
N THR A 32 11.04 4.53 6.24
CA THR A 32 11.35 3.51 5.24
C THR A 32 10.78 3.94 3.88
N PRO A 33 11.62 4.22 2.87
CA PRO A 33 11.14 4.56 1.54
C PRO A 33 10.57 3.30 0.87
N VAL A 34 9.33 3.39 0.41
CA VAL A 34 8.60 2.26 -0.17
C VAL A 34 7.80 2.67 -1.39
N ARG A 35 7.34 1.68 -2.16
CA ARG A 35 6.34 1.89 -3.20
C ARG A 35 5.00 1.36 -2.75
N VAL A 36 3.95 2.16 -2.92
CA VAL A 36 2.59 1.79 -2.55
C VAL A 36 1.67 1.82 -3.76
N LEU A 37 0.74 0.86 -3.83
CA LEU A 37 -0.37 0.96 -4.78
C LEU A 37 -1.54 1.60 -4.06
N VAL A 38 -2.02 2.71 -4.63
CA VAL A 38 -3.16 3.46 -4.12
C VAL A 38 -4.46 2.77 -4.53
N GLY A 39 -5.41 2.69 -3.59
CA GLY A 39 -6.75 2.19 -3.88
C GLY A 39 -7.82 2.84 -3.00
N SER A 40 -9.06 2.54 -3.33
CA SER A 40 -10.25 2.84 -2.54
C SER A 40 -10.78 1.58 -1.87
N ASP A 41 -11.42 1.72 -0.71
CA ASP A 41 -12.11 0.62 0.00
C ASP A 41 -13.37 0.11 -0.74
N ALA A 42 -13.78 0.78 -1.82
CA ALA A 42 -14.79 0.26 -2.74
C ALA A 42 -14.20 -0.94 -3.50
N ASP A 43 -14.76 -2.11 -3.22
CA ASP A 43 -14.40 -3.44 -3.70
C ASP A 43 -14.68 -3.64 -5.20
N GLU A 44 -14.29 -2.68 -6.05
CA GLU A 44 -14.49 -2.74 -7.51
C GLU A 44 -13.16 -2.85 -8.28
N PRO A 45 -13.16 -3.59 -9.41
CA PRO A 45 -12.00 -3.67 -10.28
C PRO A 45 -11.68 -2.26 -10.78
N ILE A 46 -10.56 -1.71 -10.32
CA ILE A 46 -10.04 -0.44 -10.81
C ILE A 46 -9.79 -0.60 -12.31
N ALA A 47 -10.68 -0.01 -13.12
CA ALA A 47 -10.49 0.09 -14.55
C ALA A 47 -9.25 0.97 -14.81
N TYR A 48 -8.13 0.32 -15.13
CA TYR A 48 -6.93 0.99 -15.63
C TYR A 48 -7.26 1.59 -17.00
N GLY A 49 -7.36 2.91 -17.12
CA GLY A 49 -7.55 3.50 -18.45
C GLY A 49 -7.74 5.01 -18.55
N GLN A 50 -8.09 5.72 -17.49
CA GLN A 50 -8.32 7.17 -17.60
C GLN A 50 -7.84 7.83 -16.32
N GLY A 51 -6.97 8.84 -16.44
CA GLY A 51 -6.48 9.63 -15.31
C GLY A 51 -7.66 10.08 -14.47
N ARG A 52 -7.73 9.62 -13.21
CA ARG A 52 -8.81 9.96 -12.30
C ARG A 52 -8.34 11.02 -11.31
N PRO A 53 -9.24 11.95 -10.90
CA PRO A 53 -8.98 12.83 -9.79
C PRO A 53 -8.70 11.97 -8.56
N LEU A 54 -7.87 12.45 -7.64
CA LEU A 54 -7.57 11.83 -6.35
C LEU A 54 -8.86 11.64 -5.53
N GLY A 55 -9.68 10.66 -5.89
CA GLY A 55 -10.78 10.19 -5.10
C GLY A 55 -10.20 9.67 -3.78
N ARG A 56 -10.82 10.06 -2.66
CA ARG A 56 -10.38 9.79 -1.29
C ARG A 56 -9.61 8.47 -1.18
N ILE A 57 -8.27 8.57 -1.07
CA ILE A 57 -7.41 7.42 -0.83
C ILE A 57 -7.81 6.85 0.52
N SER A 58 -8.29 5.61 0.52
CA SER A 58 -8.78 4.92 1.72
C SER A 58 -8.07 3.59 1.96
N ALA A 59 -7.28 3.13 0.98
CA ALA A 59 -6.47 1.94 1.10
C ALA A 59 -5.11 2.10 0.41
N LEU A 60 -4.07 1.63 1.07
CA LEU A 60 -2.72 1.49 0.51
C LEU A 60 -2.32 0.02 0.52
N ARG A 61 -1.73 -0.42 -0.59
CA ARG A 61 -1.14 -1.76 -0.70
C ARG A 61 0.37 -1.67 -0.66
N VAL A 62 0.99 -2.52 0.14
CA VAL A 62 2.43 -2.48 0.45
C VAL A 62 3.02 -3.87 0.29
N LYS A 63 4.23 -4.01 -0.27
CA LYS A 63 4.88 -5.31 -0.39
C LYS A 63 5.30 -5.85 0.98
N ALA A 64 4.89 -7.08 1.29
CA ALA A 64 5.18 -7.72 2.58
C ALA A 64 6.66 -8.03 2.80
N GLY A 65 7.46 -8.07 1.73
CA GLY A 65 8.91 -8.22 1.82
C GLY A 65 9.68 -6.92 2.08
N GLU A 66 9.05 -5.75 1.91
CA GLU A 66 9.71 -4.44 2.10
C GLU A 66 9.52 -3.92 3.52
N LEU A 67 8.32 -4.07 4.08
CA LEU A 67 8.03 -3.65 5.45
C LEU A 67 6.83 -4.44 6.04
N THR A 68 6.71 -4.41 7.35
CA THR A 68 5.51 -4.86 8.07
C THR A 68 4.80 -3.64 8.67
N PRO A 69 3.73 -3.13 8.03
CA PRO A 69 3.04 -1.94 8.51
C PRO A 69 2.30 -2.25 9.82
N GLY A 70 2.17 -1.24 10.66
CA GLY A 70 1.45 -1.31 11.92
C GLY A 70 0.36 -0.25 12.01
N ARG A 71 -0.65 -0.51 12.84
CA ARG A 71 -1.68 0.47 13.17
C ARG A 71 -1.05 1.76 13.72
N GLY A 72 -1.58 2.89 13.29
CA GLY A 72 -1.07 4.23 13.63
C GLY A 72 0.22 4.62 12.90
N GLY A 73 0.81 3.74 12.08
CA GLY A 73 1.90 4.14 11.18
C GLY A 73 1.42 5.15 10.15
N VAL A 74 2.33 5.95 9.60
CA VAL A 74 2.02 7.03 8.67
C VAL A 74 2.72 6.78 7.34
N PHE A 75 1.99 6.93 6.24
CA PHE A 75 2.57 7.03 4.90
C PHE A 75 2.54 8.48 4.46
N GLU A 76 3.71 9.04 4.16
CA GLU A 76 3.82 10.32 3.46
C GLU A 76 3.83 10.04 1.95
N LEU A 77 2.78 10.47 1.26
CA LEU A 77 2.54 10.22 -0.15
C LEU A 77 1.86 11.45 -0.75
N PHE A 78 2.29 11.90 -1.94
CA PHE A 78 1.76 13.11 -2.60
C PHE A 78 1.78 14.39 -1.74
N GLY A 79 2.68 14.47 -0.76
CA GLY A 79 2.72 15.59 0.19
C GLY A 79 1.62 15.55 1.27
N GLU A 80 0.79 14.50 1.29
CA GLU A 80 -0.20 14.24 2.32
C GLU A 80 0.24 13.12 3.26
N ARG A 81 -0.38 13.08 4.45
CA ARG A 81 -0.14 12.06 5.47
C ARG A 81 -1.34 11.14 5.57
N TYR A 82 -1.09 9.85 5.39
CA TYR A 82 -2.08 8.79 5.48
C TYR A 82 -1.79 7.92 6.69
N VAL A 83 -2.65 7.97 7.69
CA VAL A 83 -2.52 7.21 8.94
C VAL A 83 -3.20 5.86 8.79
N VAL A 84 -2.50 4.78 9.16
CA VAL A 84 -3.04 3.43 9.18
C VAL A 84 -4.10 3.31 10.28
N ALA A 85 -5.37 3.30 9.90
CA ALA A 85 -6.52 3.39 10.80
C ALA A 85 -6.77 2.10 11.62
N GLY A 86 -6.41 0.93 11.07
CA GLY A 86 -6.60 -0.38 11.69
C GLY A 86 -5.47 -1.35 11.37
N ASP A 87 -5.57 -2.58 11.85
CA ASP A 87 -4.51 -3.57 11.63
C ASP A 87 -4.38 -3.95 10.15
N PRO A 88 -3.19 -3.79 9.53
CA PRO A 88 -2.95 -4.21 8.17
C PRO A 88 -3.21 -5.71 7.98
N ARG A 89 -3.78 -6.07 6.84
CA ARG A 89 -4.12 -7.47 6.52
C ARG A 89 -3.38 -7.91 5.28
N LEU A 90 -2.93 -9.16 5.26
CA LEU A 90 -2.38 -9.75 4.04
C LEU A 90 -3.55 -10.06 3.09
N ALA A 91 -3.57 -9.40 1.93
CA ALA A 91 -4.73 -9.39 1.04
C ALA A 91 -4.73 -10.50 -0.01
N ASP A 92 -3.57 -11.06 -0.34
CA ASP A 92 -3.45 -12.08 -1.38
C ASP A 92 -3.25 -13.49 -0.80
N ARG A 93 -3.65 -14.49 -1.58
CA ARG A 93 -3.50 -15.92 -1.24
C ARG A 93 -2.07 -16.30 -0.86
N TYR A 94 -1.07 -15.59 -1.39
CA TYR A 94 0.34 -15.87 -1.17
C TYR A 94 0.98 -14.97 -0.11
N ARG A 95 0.21 -14.08 0.53
CA ARG A 95 0.64 -13.19 1.60
C ARG A 95 1.88 -12.38 1.20
N LEU A 96 1.84 -11.82 0.00
CA LEU A 96 2.88 -11.01 -0.60
C LEU A 96 2.58 -9.51 -0.48
N VAL A 97 1.34 -9.13 -0.21
CA VAL A 97 0.89 -7.73 -0.15
C VAL A 97 0.06 -7.49 1.11
N TRP A 98 0.47 -6.48 1.88
CA TRP A 98 -0.33 -5.89 2.93
C TRP A 98 -1.36 -4.93 2.33
N LEU A 99 -2.56 -4.94 2.88
CA LEU A 99 -3.60 -3.95 2.71
C LEU A 99 -3.73 -3.15 4.00
N CYS A 100 -3.46 -1.86 3.90
CA CYS A 100 -3.59 -0.88 4.96
C CYS A 100 -4.81 -0.01 4.67
N LYS A 101 -5.82 -0.04 5.55
CA LYS A 101 -6.86 1.00 5.53
C LYS A 101 -6.27 2.28 6.12
N VAL A 102 -6.47 3.38 5.44
CA VAL A 102 -5.86 4.66 5.82
C VAL A 102 -6.88 5.79 5.85
N ASP A 103 -6.63 6.73 6.75
CA ASP A 103 -7.31 8.02 6.82
C ASP A 103 -6.31 9.14 6.56
N VAL A 104 -6.76 10.24 5.95
CA VAL A 104 -5.97 11.47 5.85
C VAL A 104 -5.84 12.09 7.24
N ALA A 105 -4.61 12.47 7.60
CA ALA A 105 -4.31 13.24 8.81
C ALA A 105 -4.52 14.74 8.62
#